data_AF-A0A3D0V4H2-F1
#
_entry.id   AF-A0A3D0V4H2-F1
#
_cell.length_a   1.000
_cell.length_b   1.000
_cell.length_c   1.000
_cell.angle_alpha   90.00
_cell.angle_beta   90.00
_cell.angle_gamma   90.00
#
_symmetry.space_group_name_H-M   'P 1'
#
loop_
_entity.id
_entity.type
_entity.pdbx_description
1 polymer ?
#
loop_
_entity_poly.entity_id
_entity_poly.type
_entity_poly.pdbx_seq_one_letter_code
_entity_poly.pdbx_strand_id
1 'polypeptide(L)'
;MFKRFLKKHIPESLALAATFAAAVTLTFAWILNLLVTRVDVFYEWFVFSERFGVVSGLYFSASIIYLVSLFLMLCWYRNKDCSHQRENVFWFFLSALFVFFVMTLPGIFSFEIFVQNM
;
A
#
# COMPACT_ATOMS: atom_id res chain seq x y z
N MET A 1 2.31 -37.68 -8.17
CA MET A 1 3.18 -36.80 -8.98
C MET A 1 2.85 -35.30 -8.86
N PHE A 2 1.81 -34.89 -8.12
CA PHE A 2 1.38 -33.47 -8.00
C PHE A 2 2.00 -32.70 -6.81
N LYS A 3 2.57 -33.40 -5.82
CA LYS A 3 3.15 -32.78 -4.60
C LYS A 3 4.51 -32.11 -4.81
N ARG A 4 5.19 -32.33 -5.95
CA ARG A 4 6.49 -31.69 -6.23
C ARG A 4 6.38 -30.29 -6.86
N PHE A 5 5.23 -29.93 -7.42
CA PHE A 5 5.02 -28.61 -8.02
C PHE A 5 4.57 -27.54 -7.01
N LEU A 6 4.01 -27.95 -5.87
CA LEU A 6 3.60 -27.04 -4.78
C LEU A 6 4.74 -26.68 -3.82
N LYS A 7 5.94 -27.27 -4.00
CA LYS A 7 7.15 -26.94 -3.23
C LYS A 7 7.99 -25.84 -3.92
N LYS A 8 7.36 -24.98 -4.71
CA LYS A 8 7.96 -23.70 -5.11
C LYS A 8 7.87 -22.79 -3.89
N HIS A 9 8.87 -22.86 -3.01
CA HIS A 9 9.08 -21.80 -2.04
C HIS A 9 9.07 -20.49 -2.81
N ILE A 10 8.06 -19.65 -2.54
CA ILE A 10 8.19 -18.22 -2.84
C ILE A 10 9.52 -17.82 -2.23
N PRO A 11 10.47 -17.25 -3.01
CA PRO A 11 11.74 -16.85 -2.44
C PRO A 11 11.45 -15.90 -1.29
N GLU A 12 12.01 -16.19 -0.11
CA GLU A 12 11.71 -15.46 1.13
C GLU A 12 11.90 -13.95 0.95
N SER A 13 12.85 -13.55 0.08
CA SER A 13 13.07 -12.18 -0.37
C SER A 13 11.87 -11.55 -1.10
N LEU A 14 11.14 -12.29 -1.93
CA LEU A 14 9.94 -11.81 -2.61
C LEU A 14 8.78 -11.63 -1.62
N ALA A 15 8.60 -12.58 -0.70
CA ALA A 15 7.58 -12.44 0.35
C ALA A 15 7.88 -11.21 1.22
N LEU A 16 9.11 -11.05 1.66
CA LEU A 16 9.55 -9.89 2.46
C LEU A 16 9.41 -8.57 1.71
N ALA A 17 9.83 -8.53 0.45
CA ALA A 17 9.67 -7.34 -0.39
C ALA A 17 8.20 -6.96 -0.58
N ALA A 18 7.32 -7.93 -0.83
CA ALA A 18 5.89 -7.71 -0.98
C ALA A 18 5.23 -7.21 0.32
N THR A 19 5.57 -7.82 1.45
CA THR A 19 5.05 -7.40 2.76
C THR A 19 5.51 -5.99 3.13
N PHE A 20 6.78 -5.67 2.89
CA PHE A 20 7.30 -4.32 3.12
C PHE A 20 6.63 -3.31 2.18
N ALA A 21 6.53 -3.61 0.89
CA ALA A 21 5.87 -2.75 -0.09
C ALA A 21 4.41 -2.50 0.29
N ALA A 22 3.67 -3.53 0.74
CA ALA A 22 2.31 -3.37 1.23
C ALA A 22 2.22 -2.42 2.44
N ALA A 23 3.13 -2.54 3.42
CA ALA A 23 3.18 -1.67 4.59
C ALA A 23 3.42 -0.20 4.22
N VAL A 24 4.37 0.03 3.31
CA VAL A 24 4.66 1.38 2.77
C VAL A 24 3.45 1.92 2.02
N THR A 25 2.83 1.12 1.15
CA THR A 25 1.65 1.52 0.40
C THR A 25 0.48 1.88 1.30
N LEU A 26 0.21 1.11 2.36
CA LEU A 26 -0.84 1.44 3.34
C LEU A 26 -0.58 2.81 3.99
N THR A 27 0.66 3.04 4.41
CA THR A 27 1.05 4.32 5.02
C THR A 27 0.86 5.49 4.06
N PHE A 28 1.31 5.35 2.81
CA PHE A 28 1.15 6.39 1.79
C PHE A 28 -0.30 6.58 1.36
N ALA A 29 -1.07 5.50 1.21
CA ALA A 29 -2.48 5.58 0.84
C ALA A 29 -3.26 6.40 1.87
N TRP A 30 -2.96 6.21 3.16
CA TRP A 30 -3.55 7.03 4.20
C TRP A 30 -3.12 8.51 4.11
N ILE A 31 -1.82 8.80 3.94
CA ILE A 31 -1.32 10.17 3.80
C ILE A 31 -1.96 10.87 2.60
N LEU A 32 -2.00 10.21 1.45
CA LEU A 32 -2.61 10.75 0.23
C LEU A 32 -4.11 11.00 0.42
N ASN A 33 -4.82 10.08 1.07
CA ASN A 33 -6.23 10.29 1.39
C ASN A 33 -6.45 11.52 2.29
N LEU A 34 -5.58 11.72 3.28
CA LEU A 34 -5.64 12.90 4.15
C LEU A 34 -5.31 14.19 3.39
N LEU A 35 -4.33 14.15 2.48
CA LEU A 35 -3.98 15.31 1.65
C LEU A 35 -5.11 15.68 0.70
N VAL A 36 -5.70 14.70 0.01
CA VAL A 36 -6.79 14.96 -0.94
C VAL A 36 -8.04 15.50 -0.24
N THR A 37 -8.33 15.06 0.99
CA THR A 37 -9.49 15.57 1.75
C THR A 37 -9.27 16.94 2.38
N ARG A 38 -8.03 17.42 2.48
CA ARG A 38 -7.68 18.66 3.19
C ARG A 38 -7.09 19.75 2.31
N VAL A 39 -6.64 19.41 1.10
CA VAL A 39 -5.92 20.32 0.20
C VAL A 39 -6.48 20.19 -1.21
N ASP A 40 -7.18 21.23 -1.67
CA ASP A 40 -7.88 21.26 -2.96
C ASP A 40 -6.95 21.00 -4.16
N VAL A 41 -5.70 21.45 -4.08
CA VAL A 41 -4.68 21.20 -5.12
C VAL A 41 -4.46 19.70 -5.32
N PHE A 42 -4.42 18.92 -4.23
CA PHE A 42 -4.26 17.47 -4.33
C PHE A 42 -5.54 16.80 -4.83
N TYR A 43 -6.71 17.33 -4.49
CA TYR A 43 -7.98 16.87 -5.02
C TYR A 43 -8.03 16.97 -6.56
N GLU A 44 -7.71 18.14 -7.12
CA GLU A 44 -7.71 18.36 -8.57
C GLU A 44 -6.74 17.45 -9.32
N TRP A 45 -5.56 17.19 -8.75
CA TRP A 45 -4.56 16.31 -9.35
C TRP A 45 -4.98 14.83 -9.36
N PHE A 46 -5.82 14.43 -8.40
CA PHE A 46 -6.27 13.05 -8.24
C PHE A 46 -7.58 12.75 -8.98
N VAL A 47 -8.35 13.77 -9.37
CA VAL A 47 -9.52 13.62 -10.24
C VAL A 47 -9.06 13.52 -11.70
N PHE A 48 -8.63 12.32 -12.10
CA PHE A 48 -8.25 12.03 -13.50
C PHE A 48 -9.46 12.02 -14.45
N SER A 49 -10.65 11.78 -13.93
CA SER A 49 -11.92 11.80 -14.66
C SER A 49 -13.06 12.04 -13.67
N GLU A 50 -13.98 12.97 -14.00
CA GLU A 50 -15.20 13.23 -13.23
C GLU A 50 -16.05 11.95 -13.03
N ARG A 51 -15.90 10.97 -13.92
CA ARG A 51 -16.67 9.72 -13.91
C ARG A 51 -16.21 8.71 -12.85
N PHE A 52 -14.95 8.78 -12.45
CA PHE A 52 -14.35 7.86 -11.46
C PHE A 52 -13.92 8.56 -10.17
N GLY A 53 -13.91 9.90 -10.17
CA GLY A 53 -13.54 10.75 -9.05
C GLY A 53 -12.13 10.49 -8.52
N VAL A 54 -11.85 11.05 -7.34
CA VAL A 54 -10.59 10.94 -6.59
C VAL A 54 -10.17 9.50 -6.32
N VAL A 55 -11.14 8.60 -6.14
CA VAL A 55 -10.92 7.21 -5.75
C VAL A 55 -10.01 6.51 -6.77
N SER A 56 -10.22 6.78 -8.06
CA SER A 56 -9.38 6.23 -9.13
C SER A 56 -7.91 6.68 -9.04
N GLY A 57 -7.67 7.97 -8.78
CA GLY A 57 -6.34 8.52 -8.55
C GLY A 57 -5.65 7.89 -7.34
N LEU A 58 -6.37 7.72 -6.23
CA LEU A 58 -5.80 7.11 -5.01
C LEU A 58 -5.38 5.66 -5.25
N TYR A 59 -6.21 4.85 -5.93
CA TYR A 59 -5.85 3.47 -6.28
C TYR A 59 -4.68 3.40 -7.25
N PHE A 60 -4.63 4.31 -8.23
CA PHE A 60 -3.53 4.37 -9.19
C PHE A 60 -2.20 4.72 -8.50
N SER A 61 -2.18 5.77 -7.68
CA SER A 61 -1.00 6.15 -6.90
C SER A 61 -0.56 5.07 -5.92
N ALA A 62 -1.50 4.42 -5.21
CA ALA A 62 -1.18 3.30 -4.33
C ALA A 62 -0.56 2.12 -5.09
N SER A 63 -1.06 1.82 -6.29
CA SER A 63 -0.51 0.78 -7.16
C SER A 63 0.91 1.11 -7.62
N ILE A 64 1.17 2.36 -8.02
CA ILE A 64 2.51 2.83 -8.37
C ILE A 64 3.46 2.69 -7.18
N ILE A 65 3.07 3.18 -6.00
CA ILE A 65 3.89 3.14 -4.79
C ILE A 65 4.22 1.69 -4.41
N TYR A 66 3.24 0.79 -4.52
CA TYR A 66 3.46 -0.64 -4.28
C TYR A 66 4.48 -1.23 -5.25
N LEU A 67 4.31 -1.01 -6.56
CA LEU A 67 5.18 -1.57 -7.59
C LEU A 67 6.62 -1.03 -7.48
N VAL A 68 6.77 0.29 -7.24
CA VAL A 68 8.08 0.92 -7.04
C VAL A 68 8.75 0.37 -5.78
N SER A 69 8.02 0.30 -4.66
CA SER A 69 8.55 -0.22 -3.39
C SER A 69 8.93 -1.70 -3.51
N LEU A 70 8.09 -2.51 -4.17
CA LEU A 70 8.36 -3.92 -4.43
C LEU A 70 9.62 -4.08 -5.28
N PHE A 71 9.77 -3.31 -6.36
CA PHE A 71 10.94 -3.37 -7.23
C PHE A 71 12.22 -3.00 -6.48
N LEU A 72 12.21 -1.90 -5.72
CA LEU A 72 13.35 -1.46 -4.92
C LEU A 72 13.76 -2.52 -3.89
N MET A 73 12.79 -3.11 -3.17
CA MET A 73 13.08 -4.14 -2.16
C MET A 73 13.54 -5.45 -2.80
N LEU A 74 12.99 -5.83 -3.96
CA LEU A 74 13.48 -6.99 -4.71
C LEU A 74 14.93 -6.81 -5.17
N CYS A 75 15.28 -5.62 -5.66
CA CYS A 75 16.66 -5.28 -5.99
C CYS A 75 17.55 -5.30 -4.74
N TRP A 76 17.06 -4.81 -3.60
CA TRP A 76 17.80 -4.76 -2.34
C TRP A 76 18.09 -6.14 -1.74
N TYR A 77 17.11 -7.04 -1.79
CA TYR A 77 17.18 -8.40 -1.28
C TYR A 77 17.76 -9.41 -2.26
N ARG A 78 18.12 -8.98 -3.47
CA ARG A 78 18.78 -9.82 -4.46
C ARG A 78 20.08 -10.37 -3.86
N ASN A 79 20.18 -11.70 -3.77
CA ASN A 79 21.34 -12.44 -3.27
C ASN A 79 21.71 -12.19 -1.80
N LYS A 80 20.81 -11.64 -0.96
CA LYS A 80 21.03 -11.47 0.48
C LYS A 80 20.21 -12.47 1.29
N ASP A 81 20.74 -12.92 2.42
CA ASP A 81 19.97 -13.65 3.43
C ASP A 81 19.08 -12.66 4.19
N CYS A 82 17.77 -12.85 4.08
CA CYS A 82 16.76 -11.94 4.59
C CYS A 82 16.07 -12.46 5.87
N SER A 83 16.48 -13.64 6.35
CA SER A 83 15.87 -14.33 7.49
C SER A 83 15.82 -13.47 8.76
N HIS A 84 16.90 -12.72 9.04
CA HIS A 84 17.01 -11.82 10.19
C HIS A 84 16.05 -10.62 10.14
N GLN A 85 15.58 -10.21 8.97
CA GLN A 85 14.65 -9.07 8.82
C GLN A 85 13.20 -9.48 8.86
N ARG A 86 12.91 -10.79 8.84
CA ARG A 86 11.55 -11.31 8.71
C ARG A 86 10.61 -10.81 9.79
N GLU A 87 11.06 -10.88 11.03
CA GLU A 87 10.27 -10.45 12.17
C GLU A 87 10.02 -8.94 12.16
N ASN A 88 11.05 -8.14 11.87
CA ASN A 88 10.94 -6.68 11.81
C ASN A 88 9.98 -6.21 10.70
N VAL A 89 10.07 -6.81 9.50
CA VAL A 89 9.18 -6.47 8.38
C VAL A 89 7.74 -6.89 8.69
N PHE A 90 7.54 -8.04 9.35
CA PHE A 90 6.22 -8.48 9.77
C PHE A 90 5.60 -7.51 10.79
N TRP A 91 6.34 -7.13 11.83
CA TRP A 91 5.87 -6.15 12.82
C TRP A 91 5.61 -4.78 12.21
N PHE A 92 6.45 -4.34 11.27
CA PHE A 92 6.23 -3.10 10.52
C PHE A 92 4.96 -3.14 9.69
N PHE A 93 4.68 -4.25 9.01
CA PHE A 93 3.42 -4.43 8.29
C PHE A 93 2.23 -4.44 9.23
N LEU A 94 2.33 -5.14 10.36
CA LEU A 94 1.25 -5.21 11.34
C LEU A 94 0.95 -3.83 11.95
N SER A 95 1.98 -3.05 12.27
CA SER A 95 1.80 -1.69 12.78
C SER A 95 1.21 -0.74 11.73
N ALA A 96 1.68 -0.81 10.48
CA ALA A 96 1.12 -0.04 9.37
C ALA A 96 -0.35 -0.39 9.11
N LEU A 97 -0.70 -1.69 9.14
CA LEU A 97 -2.07 -2.16 9.00
C LEU A 97 -2.96 -1.66 10.16
N PHE A 98 -2.47 -1.75 11.40
CA PHE A 98 -3.19 -1.27 12.57
C PHE A 98 -3.43 0.24 12.50
N VAL A 99 -2.40 1.03 12.18
CA VAL A 99 -2.53 2.48 12.01
C VAL A 99 -3.50 2.81 10.88
N PHE A 100 -3.39 2.15 9.72
CA PHE A 100 -4.30 2.35 8.60
C PHE A 100 -5.75 2.05 9.00
N PHE A 101 -5.99 0.94 9.70
CA PHE A 101 -7.31 0.56 10.17
C PHE A 101 -7.88 1.62 11.13
N VAL A 102 -7.13 1.99 12.17
CA VAL A 102 -7.53 3.00 13.16
C VAL A 102 -7.85 4.32 12.47
N MET A 103 -7.01 4.77 11.55
CA MET A 103 -7.19 6.05 10.89
C MET A 103 -8.30 6.05 9.82
N THR A 104 -8.70 4.89 9.33
CA THR A 104 -9.83 4.72 8.39
C THR A 104 -11.17 4.63 9.14
N LEU A 105 -11.16 4.50 10.47
CA LEU A 105 -12.39 4.50 11.24
C LEU A 105 -13.13 5.85 11.12
N PRO A 106 -14.45 5.83 10.89
CA PRO A 106 -15.26 7.02 10.61
C PRO A 106 -15.30 8.04 11.77
N GLY A 107 -14.86 7.65 12.98
CA GLY A 107 -14.83 8.52 14.16
C GLY A 107 -13.53 9.31 14.39
N ILE A 108 -12.47 9.08 13.61
CA ILE A 108 -11.16 9.75 13.78
C ILE A 108 -10.89 10.70 12.62
N PHE A 109 -10.96 10.20 11.39
CA PHE A 109 -10.95 10.97 10.16
C PHE A 109 -12.07 10.41 9.29
N SER A 110 -13.17 11.15 9.18
CA SER A 110 -14.30 10.77 8.35
C SER A 110 -13.83 10.49 6.92
N PHE A 111 -13.87 9.21 6.52
CA PHE A 111 -13.80 8.79 5.12
C PHE A 111 -15.13 9.15 4.46
N GLU A 112 -15.47 10.44 4.43
CA GLU A 112 -16.63 10.93 3.70
C GLU A 112 -16.25 10.97 2.23
N ILE A 113 -16.57 9.87 1.54
CA ILE A 113 -16.68 9.87 0.09
C ILE A 113 -17.86 10.79 -0.21
N PHE A 114 -17.60 12.11 -0.30
CA PHE A 114 -18.57 13.04 -0.86
C PHE A 114 -18.79 12.63 -2.31
N VAL A 115 -19.83 11.83 -2.55
CA VAL A 115 -20.46 11.73 -3.86
C VAL A 115 -21.10 13.08 -4.08
N GLN A 116 -20.35 13.99 -4.69
CA GLN A 116 -20.88 15.25 -5.16
C GLN A 116 -21.79 14.90 -6.35
N ASN A 117 -23.07 14.65 -6.05
CA ASN A 117 -24.11 14.58 -7.05
C ASN A 117 -24.18 15.96 -7.74
N MET A 118 -23.54 16.05 -8.90
CA MET A 118 -23.93 17.00 -9.95
C MET A 118 -24.65 16.22 -11.04
#